data_AF-A0A7V9PJS7-F1
#
_entry.id   AF-A0A7V9PJS7-F1
#
_cell.length_a   1.000
_cell.length_b   1.000
_cell.length_c   1.000
_cell.angle_alpha   90.00
_cell.angle_beta   90.00
_cell.angle_gamma   90.00
#
_symmetry.space_group_name_H-M   'P 1'
#
loop_
_entity.id
_entity.type
_entity.pdbx_description
1 polymer ?
#
loop_
_entity_poly.entity_id
_entity_poly.type
_entity_poly.pdbx_seq_one_letter_code
_entity_poly.pdbx_strand_id
1 'polypeptide(L)' 'MSPPRARRPLSRTGRIVAGVLAAIWIIVGIGAAVLGVRQGRVGAILLGAVGVAYGLVWLGVARTGHYALWPLWRKRG' A
#
# COMPACT_ATOMS: atom_id res chain seq x y z
N MET A 1 -32.87 10.49 8.01
CA MET A 1 -32.14 10.20 6.75
C MET A 1 -30.83 10.99 6.76
N SER A 2 -29.70 10.34 7.08
CA SER A 2 -28.40 10.99 7.00
C SER A 2 -27.95 11.03 5.54
N PRO A 3 -27.47 12.16 5.00
CA PRO A 3 -26.99 12.22 3.63
C PRO A 3 -25.81 11.27 3.44
N PRO A 4 -25.69 10.61 2.27
CA PRO A 4 -24.53 9.77 1.97
C PRO A 4 -23.28 10.64 2.07
N ARG A 5 -22.35 10.27 2.98
CA ARG A 5 -21.07 10.96 3.13
C ARG A 5 -20.37 10.93 1.77
N ALA A 6 -20.41 12.06 1.06
CA ALA A 6 -19.69 12.23 -0.19
C ALA A 6 -18.23 11.85 0.07
N ARG A 7 -17.77 10.78 -0.58
CA ARG A 7 -16.37 10.34 -0.53
C ARG A 7 -15.55 11.50 -1.07
N ARG A 8 -14.96 12.30 -0.18
CA ARG A 8 -14.11 13.42 -0.61
C ARG A 8 -12.94 12.81 -1.37
N PRO A 9 -12.72 13.17 -2.65
CA PRO A 9 -11.55 12.73 -3.37
C PRO A 9 -10.31 13.17 -2.57
N LEU A 10 -9.31 12.29 -2.45
CA LEU A 10 -8.07 12.64 -1.76
C LEU A 10 -7.49 13.90 -2.41
N SER A 11 -7.20 14.90 -1.58
CA SER A 11 -6.48 16.12 -1.97
C SER A 11 -5.16 15.75 -2.66
N ARG A 12 -4.68 16.60 -3.57
CA ARG A 12 -3.43 16.41 -4.33
C ARG A 12 -2.26 16.04 -3.42
N THR A 13 -2.20 16.66 -2.24
CA THR A 13 -1.23 16.40 -1.17
C THR A 13 -1.31 14.97 -0.63
N GLY A 14 -2.51 14.43 -0.45
CA GLY A 14 -2.72 13.05 0.01
C GLY A 14 -2.23 12.00 -0.98
N ARG A 15 -2.31 12.29 -2.29
CA ARG A 15 -1.76 11.41 -3.33
C ARG A 15 -0.23 11.42 -3.34
N ILE A 16 0.38 12.58 -3.11
CA ILE A 16 1.84 12.73 -3.02
C ILE A 16 2.37 11.97 -1.80
N VAL A 17 1.77 12.18 -0.63
CA VAL A 17 2.17 11.46 0.61
C VAL A 17 2.00 9.95 0.45
N ALA A 18 0.87 9.49 -0.11
CA ALA A 18 0.65 8.07 -0.39
C ALA A 18 1.67 7.50 -1.38
N GLY A 19 2.04 8.25 -2.41
CA GLY A 19 3.08 7.85 -3.38
C GLY A 19 4.47 7.76 -2.77
N VAL A 20 4.85 8.75 -1.94
CA VAL A 20 6.13 8.74 -1.21
C VAL A 20 6.18 7.56 -0.24
N LEU A 21 5.10 7.33 0.51
CA LEU A 21 5.03 6.22 1.45
C LEU A 21 5.10 4.86 0.72
N ALA A 22 4.42 4.73 -0.42
CA ALA A 22 4.51 3.55 -1.28
C ALA A 22 5.95 3.29 -1.75
N ALA A 23 6.64 4.34 -2.22
CA ALA A 23 8.02 4.23 -2.68
C ALA A 23 8.97 3.78 -1.57
N ILE A 24 8.83 4.34 -0.36
CA ILE A 24 9.63 3.94 0.81
C ILE A 24 9.41 2.45 1.12
N TRP A 25 8.15 2.00 1.18
CA TRP A 25 7.83 0.60 1.47
C TRP A 25 8.35 -0.37 0.40
N ILE A 26 8.29 0.02 -0.88
CA ILE A 26 8.84 -0.78 -1.98
C ILE A 26 10.36 -0.90 -1.86
N ILE A 27 11.07 0.21 -1.64
CA ILE A 27 12.54 0.22 -1.54
C ILE A 27 13.00 -0.61 -0.34
N VAL A 28 12.37 -0.41 0.83
CA VAL A 28 12.70 -1.16 2.05
C VAL A 28 12.37 -2.65 1.88
N GLY A 29 11.22 -2.97 1.29
CA GLY A 29 10.80 -4.35 1.04
C GLY A 29 11.73 -5.09 0.07
N ILE A 30 12.13 -4.44 -1.02
CA ILE A 30 13.12 -4.97 -1.97
C ILE A 30 14.47 -5.15 -1.27
N GLY A 31 14.93 -4.15 -0.52
CA GLY A 31 16.20 -4.22 0.22
C GLY A 31 16.23 -5.40 1.20
N ALA A 32 15.15 -5.58 1.98
CA ALA A 32 15.00 -6.68 2.91
C ALA A 32 14.94 -8.04 2.20
N ALA A 33 14.24 -8.14 1.06
CA ALA A 33 14.17 -9.37 0.28
C ALA A 33 15.53 -9.75 -0.30
N VAL A 34 16.26 -8.78 -0.87
CA VAL A 34 17.62 -9.00 -1.41
C VAL A 34 18.57 -9.43 -0.29
N LEU A 35 18.54 -8.76 0.86
CA LEU A 35 19.34 -9.18 2.03
C LEU A 35 18.98 -10.59 2.49
N GLY A 36 17.68 -10.92 2.51
CA GLY A 36 17.17 -12.23 2.88
C GLY A 36 17.66 -13.34 1.95
N VAL A 37 17.64 -13.11 0.63
CA VAL A 37 18.17 -14.03 -0.38
C VAL A 37 19.68 -14.24 -0.17
N ARG A 38 20.43 -13.16 0.06
CA ARG A 38 21.89 -13.25 0.27
C ARG A 38 22.27 -14.00 1.54
N GLN A 39 21.44 -13.96 2.58
CA GLN A 39 21.69 -14.63 3.86
C GLN A 39 20.97 -15.97 4.02
N GLY A 40 20.22 -16.43 3.00
CA GLY A 40 19.38 -17.63 3.10
C GLY A 40 18.25 -17.53 4.15
N ARG A 41 17.91 -16.31 4.57
CA ARG A 41 16.94 -16.05 5.64
C ARG A 41 15.56 -15.86 5.05
N VAL A 42 14.83 -16.97 4.94
CA VAL A 42 13.45 -17.01 4.41
C VAL A 42 12.53 -15.99 5.11
N GLY A 43 12.68 -15.78 6.41
CA GLY A 43 11.90 -14.77 7.15
C GLY A 43 12.09 -13.34 6.64
N ALA A 44 13.31 -12.95 6.25
CA ALA A 44 13.58 -11.63 5.68
C ALA A 44 13.04 -11.50 4.25
N ILE A 45 13.03 -12.59 3.49
CA ILE A 45 12.42 -12.65 2.15
C ILE A 45 10.90 -12.44 2.25
N LEU A 46 10.24 -13.15 3.16
CA LEU A 46 8.80 -13.02 3.39
C LEU A 46 8.44 -11.62 3.90
N LEU A 47 9.22 -11.09 4.84
CA LEU A 47 9.03 -9.72 5.34
C LEU A 47 9.18 -8.69 4.22
N GLY A 48 10.19 -8.85 3.36
CA GLY A 48 10.40 -8.01 2.19
C GLY A 48 9.23 -8.08 1.20
N ALA A 49 8.74 -9.28 0.90
CA ALA A 49 7.59 -9.49 0.03
C ALA A 49 6.31 -8.85 0.58
N VAL A 50 6.06 -8.94 1.89
CA VAL A 50 4.95 -8.27 2.56
C VAL A 50 5.09 -6.74 2.49
N GLY A 51 6.30 -6.22 2.70
CA GLY A 51 6.58 -4.78 2.57
C GLY A 51 6.31 -4.25 1.16
N VAL A 52 6.73 -4.98 0.12
CA VAL A 52 6.43 -4.63 -1.28
C VAL A 52 4.93 -4.71 -1.56
N ALA A 53 4.25 -5.76 -1.12
CA ALA A 53 2.80 -5.89 -1.28
C ALA A 53 2.04 -4.73 -0.63
N TYR A 54 2.45 -4.32 0.57
CA TYR A 54 1.87 -3.18 1.26
C TYR A 54 2.15 -1.85 0.53
N GLY A 55 3.38 -1.66 0.04
CA GLY A 55 3.73 -0.51 -0.80
C GLY A 55 2.88 -0.40 -2.07
N LEU A 56 2.58 -1.54 -2.73
CA LEU A 56 1.71 -1.59 -3.90
C LEU A 56 0.26 -1.23 -3.58
N VAL A 57 -0.26 -1.62 -2.41
CA VAL A 57 -1.59 -1.17 -1.95
C VAL A 57 -1.64 0.35 -1.81
N TRP A 58 -0.61 0.95 -1.20
CA TRP A 58 -0.50 2.41 -1.08
C TRP A 58 -0.33 3.12 -2.43
N LEU A 59 0.38 2.50 -3.38
CA LEU A 59 0.49 3.00 -4.76
C LEU A 59 -0.88 2.98 -5.44
N GLY A 60 -1.68 1.94 -5.20
CA GLY A 60 -3.09 1.87 -5.62
C GLY A 60 -3.91 3.04 -5.06
N VAL A 61 -3.82 3.30 -3.75
CA VAL A 61 -4.48 4.45 -3.10
C VAL A 61 -4.08 5.78 -3.73
N ALA A 62 -2.77 5.98 -3.96
CA ALA A 62 -2.23 7.18 -4.57
C ALA A 62 -2.78 7.40 -5.99
N ARG A 63 -2.89 6.32 -6.78
CA ARG A 63 -3.33 6.35 -8.18
C ARG A 63 -4.84 6.51 -8.33
N THR A 64 -5.63 5.82 -7.50
CA THR A 64 -7.11 5.85 -7.57
C THR A 64 -7.70 7.09 -6.88
N GLY A 65 -6.91 7.80 -6.07
CA GLY A 65 -7.34 9.02 -5.38
C GLY A 65 -8.50 8.80 -4.39
N HIS A 66 -8.76 7.54 -4.05
CA HIS A 66 -9.73 7.09 -3.09
C HIS A 66 -9.00 6.25 -2.06
N TYR A 67 -9.29 6.46 -0.77
CA TYR A 67 -8.84 5.57 0.29
C TYR A 67 -9.28 4.16 -0.11
N ALA A 68 -8.31 3.26 -0.30
CA ALA A 68 -8.60 1.85 -0.49
C ALA A 68 -9.11 1.33 0.86
N LEU A 69 -10.42 1.50 1.09
CA LEU A 69 -11.17 0.56 1.89
C LEU A 69 -10.95 -0.78 1.20
N TRP A 70 -10.06 -1.56 1.79
CA TRP A 70 -9.72 -2.93 1.47
C TRP A 70 -10.83 -3.66 0.69
N PRO A 71 -10.52 -4.36 -0.42
CA PRO A 71 -11.55 -4.98 -1.28
C PRO A 71 -12.38 -6.08 -0.59
N LEU A 72 -12.08 -6.44 0.67
CA LEU A 72 -12.93 -7.33 1.48
C LEU A 72 -14.30 -6.73 1.81
N TRP A 73 -14.50 -5.41 1.66
CA TRP A 73 -15.82 -4.78 1.88
C TRP A 73 -16.70 -4.70 0.63
N ARG A 74 -16.26 -5.17 -0.55
CA ARG A 74 -17.07 -5.22 -1.78
C ARG A 74 -17.58 -6.63 -2.11
N LYS A 75 -18.02 -7.38 -1.10
CA LYS A 75 -18.85 -8.58 -1.27
C LYS A 75 -19.91 -8.64 -0.17
N ARG A 76 -21.02 -7.92 -0.37
CA ARG A 76 -22.43 -8.26 -0.05
C ARG A 76 -23.25 -6.97 0.01
N GLY A 77 -24.28 -6.88 -0.83
CA GLY A 77 -25.24 -5.79 -0.89
C GLY A 77 -25.33 -5.22 -2.28
#